data_AF-A0A662M7F7-F1
#
_entry.id   AF-A0A662M7F7-F1
#
_cell.length_a   1.000
_cell.length_b   1.000
_cell.length_c   1.000
_cell.angle_alpha   90.00
_cell.angle_beta   90.00
_cell.angle_gamma   90.00
#
_symmetry.space_group_name_H-M   'P 1'
#
loop_
_entity.id
_entity.type
_entity.pdbx_description
1 polymer ?
#
loop_
_entity_poly.entity_id
_entity_poly.type
_entity_poly.pdbx_seq_one_letter_code
_entity_poly.pdbx_strand_id
1 'polypeptide(L)'
;MADEKITGEKSPIVALILNLCLLGCVGYFYIGQWQKGLAALGAVVVLAFVGVGFVIPILTCIDGYMQAKVMEEGGAVGHWTFFSNSA
;
A
#
# COMPACT_ATOMS: atom_id res chain seq x y z
N MET A 1 -14.18 -2.36 -16.21
CA MET A 1 -12.80 -1.86 -16.43
C MET A 1 -11.89 -2.94 -15.88
N ALA A 2 -11.08 -3.59 -16.72
CA ALA A 2 -10.09 -4.55 -16.20
C ALA A 2 -9.08 -3.74 -15.36
N ASP A 3 -8.88 -4.14 -14.10
CA ASP A 3 -7.90 -3.51 -13.22
C ASP A 3 -6.51 -3.73 -13.86
N GLU A 4 -5.75 -2.65 -14.03
CA GLU A 4 -4.44 -2.72 -14.67
C GLU A 4 -3.51 -3.56 -13.79
N LYS A 5 -2.94 -4.62 -14.37
CA LYS A 5 -2.04 -5.51 -13.64
C LYS A 5 -0.69 -4.85 -13.46
N ILE A 6 -0.36 -4.53 -12.22
CA ILE A 6 0.95 -4.02 -11.81
C ILE A 6 1.83 -5.24 -11.49
N THR A 7 2.98 -5.31 -12.14
CA THR A 7 3.94 -6.41 -12.01
C THR A 7 5.33 -5.89 -11.72
N GLY A 8 6.23 -6.78 -11.30
CA GLY A 8 7.63 -6.49 -11.02
C GLY A 8 7.98 -6.84 -9.58
N GLU A 9 9.11 -7.51 -9.38
CA GLU A 9 9.55 -7.94 -8.06
C GLU A 9 9.79 -6.73 -7.15
N LYS A 10 9.16 -6.72 -5.97
CA LYS A 10 9.27 -5.64 -4.99
C LYS A 10 9.59 -6.25 -3.64
N SER A 11 10.57 -5.68 -2.94
CA SER A 11 10.93 -6.17 -1.61
C SER A 11 9.85 -5.79 -0.58
N PRO A 12 9.26 -6.76 0.16
CA PRO A 12 8.23 -6.49 1.16
C PRO A 12 8.75 -5.65 2.32
N ILE A 13 10.02 -5.86 2.68
CA ILE A 13 10.68 -5.13 3.77
C ILE A 13 10.84 -3.65 3.37
N VAL A 14 11.21 -3.38 2.12
CA VAL A 14 11.31 -2.01 1.61
C VAL A 14 9.94 -1.33 1.66
N ALA A 15 8.90 -1.98 1.14
CA ALA A 15 7.53 -1.44 1.21
C ALA A 15 7.07 -1.16 2.65
N LEU A 16 7.37 -2.05 3.59
CA LEU A 16 7.04 -1.89 5.01
C LEU A 16 7.78 -0.72 5.65
N ILE A 17 9.10 -0.59 5.44
CA ILE A 17 9.89 0.52 5.97
C ILE A 17 9.41 1.86 5.40
N LEU A 18 9.11 1.92 4.09
CA LEU A 18 8.58 3.12 3.45
C LEU A 18 7.22 3.53 4.02
N ASN A 19 6.32 2.58 4.28
CA ASN A 19 5.05 2.88 4.92
C ASN A 19 5.21 3.24 6.41
N LEU A 20 6.17 2.64 7.13
CA LEU A 20 6.40 2.95 8.53
C LEU A 20 6.99 4.37 8.71
N CYS A 21 7.96 4.75 7.87
CA CYS A 21 8.63 6.05 7.95
C CYS A 21 7.81 7.21 7.38
N LEU A 22 6.91 6.94 6.42
CA LEU A 22 6.17 7.99 5.69
C LEU A 22 4.65 7.80 5.77
N LEU A 23 4.16 7.53 6.99
CA LEU A 23 2.74 7.54 7.36
C LEU A 23 1.84 6.67 6.47
N GLY A 24 2.34 5.53 6.01
CA GLY A 24 1.53 4.54 5.29
C GLY A 24 1.30 4.83 3.82
N CYS A 25 1.91 5.88 3.27
CA CYS A 25 1.59 6.35 1.92
C CYS A 25 2.61 5.89 0.87
N VAL A 26 3.90 5.90 1.21
CA VAL A 26 4.99 5.87 0.21
C VAL A 26 5.32 4.47 -0.26
N GLY A 27 5.03 3.43 0.53
CA GLY A 27 5.11 2.04 0.10
C GLY A 27 4.19 1.74 -1.08
N TYR A 28 3.00 2.37 -1.17
CA TYR A 28 2.10 2.20 -2.32
C TYR A 28 2.66 2.79 -3.60
N PHE A 29 3.37 3.93 -3.53
CA PHE A 29 4.06 4.48 -4.69
C PHE A 29 5.22 3.59 -5.15
N TYR A 30 5.93 2.95 -4.22
CA TYR A 30 6.99 1.99 -4.54
C TYR A 30 6.45 0.73 -5.26
N ILE A 31 5.30 0.22 -4.82
CA ILE A 31 4.61 -0.94 -5.41
C ILE A 31 3.97 -0.59 -6.76
N GLY A 32 3.66 0.68 -7.01
CA GLY A 32 3.00 1.17 -8.23
C GLY A 32 1.50 1.46 -8.06
N GLN A 33 0.95 1.18 -6.87
CA GLN A 33 -0.45 1.45 -6.50
C GLN A 33 -0.68 2.94 -6.16
N TRP A 34 -0.41 3.84 -7.11
CA TRP A 34 -0.49 5.30 -6.87
C TRP A 34 -1.88 5.78 -6.43
N GLN A 35 -2.97 5.18 -6.96
CA GLN A 35 -4.35 5.53 -6.59
C GLN A 35 -4.61 5.30 -5.10
N LYS A 36 -4.17 4.14 -4.59
CA LYS A 36 -4.21 3.80 -3.17
C LYS A 36 -3.32 4.70 -2.33
N GLY A 37 -2.10 4.99 -2.79
CA GLY A 37 -1.19 5.90 -2.09
C GLY A 37 -1.82 7.27 -1.85
N LEU A 38 -2.53 7.80 -2.86
CA LEU A 38 -3.23 9.08 -2.75
C LEU A 38 -4.46 8.98 -1.82
N ALA A 39 -5.22 7.89 -1.90
CA ALA A 39 -6.36 7.65 -1.02
C ALA A 39 -5.92 7.49 0.45
N ALA A 40 -4.83 6.77 0.70
CA ALA A 40 -4.22 6.61 2.03
C ALA A 40 -3.76 7.96 2.59
N LEU A 41 -3.10 8.79 1.78
CA LEU A 41 -2.70 10.15 2.19
C LEU A 41 -3.93 11.01 2.57
N GLY A 42 -4.97 11.00 1.74
CA GLY A 42 -6.22 11.70 2.03
C GLY A 42 -6.87 11.22 3.33
N ALA A 43 -6.92 9.90 3.54
CA ALA A 43 -7.45 9.31 4.76
C ALA A 43 -6.66 9.71 6.01
N VAL A 44 -5.32 9.70 5.93
CA VAL A 44 -4.43 10.14 7.03
C VAL A 44 -4.69 11.60 7.38
N VAL A 45 -4.76 12.49 6.38
CA VAL A 45 -5.02 13.92 6.61
C VAL A 45 -6.38 14.15 7.25
N VAL A 46 -7.44 13.50 6.75
CA VAL A 46 -8.80 13.66 7.30
C VAL A 46 -8.90 13.09 8.73
N LEU A 47 -8.34 11.90 8.97
CA LEU A 47 -8.42 11.23 10.28
C LEU A 47 -7.47 11.83 11.32
N ALA A 48 -6.44 12.57 10.90
CA ALA A 48 -5.61 13.36 11.81
C ALA A 48 -6.45 14.40 12.57
N PHE A 49 -7.48 14.98 11.96
CA PHE A 49 -8.38 15.94 12.63
C PHE A 49 -9.29 15.29 13.68
N VAL A 50 -9.48 13.97 13.64
CA VAL A 50 -10.37 13.20 14.54
C VAL A 50 -9.58 12.46 15.62
N GLY A 51 -8.24 12.56 15.63
CA GLY A 51 -7.38 11.93 16.63
C GLY A 51 -7.27 10.41 16.52
N VAL A 52 -7.72 9.78 15.40
CA VAL A 52 -7.64 8.33 15.16
C VAL A 52 -6.55 7.98 14.12
N GLY A 53 -5.69 8.97 13.80
CA GLY A 53 -4.69 8.88 12.74
C GLY A 53 -3.59 7.82 12.93
N PHE A 54 -3.51 7.14 14.07
CA PHE A 54 -2.50 6.11 14.35
C PHE A 54 -2.90 4.69 13.91
N VAL A 55 -4.20 4.40 13.72
CA VAL A 55 -4.65 3.07 13.28
C VAL A 55 -4.41 2.88 11.78
N ILE A 56 -4.59 3.95 10.98
CA ILE A 56 -4.45 3.92 9.53
C ILE A 56 -3.04 3.55 9.08
N PRO A 57 -1.95 4.18 9.59
CA PRO A 57 -0.58 3.82 9.24
C PRO A 57 -0.30 2.32 9.45
N ILE A 58 -0.79 1.74 10.55
CA ILE A 58 -0.60 0.32 10.87
C ILE A 58 -1.25 -0.56 9.78
N LEU A 59 -2.51 -0.28 9.44
CA LEU A 59 -3.22 -1.04 8.40
C LEU A 59 -2.54 -0.91 7.03
N THR A 60 -2.12 0.30 6.66
CA THR A 60 -1.42 0.55 5.38
C THR A 60 -0.03 -0.08 5.32
N CYS A 61 0.68 -0.20 6.46
CA CYS A 61 1.94 -0.93 6.53
C CYS A 61 1.74 -2.43 6.26
N ILE A 62 0.73 -3.04 6.89
CA ILE A 62 0.40 -4.45 6.71
C ILE A 62 -0.02 -4.71 5.26
N ASP A 63 -0.95 -3.91 4.73
CA ASP A 63 -1.42 -4.01 3.35
C ASP A 63 -0.26 -3.85 2.36
N GLY A 64 0.58 -2.82 2.51
CA GLY A 64 1.74 -2.61 1.64
C GLY A 64 2.76 -3.76 1.70
N TYR A 65 3.02 -4.33 2.88
CA TYR A 65 3.88 -5.50 3.02
C TYR A 65 3.32 -6.71 2.27
N MET A 66 2.03 -7.03 2.49
CA MET A 66 1.41 -8.21 1.88
C MET A 66 1.32 -8.08 0.36
N GLN A 67 1.02 -6.88 -0.16
CA GLN A 67 0.97 -6.61 -1.59
C GLN A 67 2.34 -6.71 -2.25
N ALA A 68 3.39 -6.18 -1.60
CA ALA A 68 4.76 -6.37 -2.06
C ALA A 68 5.20 -7.84 -2.01
N LYS A 69 4.74 -8.61 -1.01
CA LYS A 69 4.98 -10.06 -0.93
C LYS A 69 4.33 -10.82 -2.09
N VAL A 70 3.10 -10.46 -2.47
CA VAL A 70 2.46 -11.04 -3.67
C VAL A 70 3.31 -10.78 -4.92
N MET A 71 3.90 -9.60 -5.05
CA MET A 71 4.77 -9.27 -6.18
C MET A 71 6.14 -9.96 -6.12
N GLU A 72 6.69 -10.15 -4.91
CA GLU A 72 7.92 -10.94 -4.68
C GLU A 72 7.72 -12.41 -5.07
N GLU A 73 6.54 -12.98 -4.81
CA GLU A 73 6.16 -14.35 -5.20
C GLU A 73 5.84 -14.48 -6.72
N GLY A 74 6.04 -13.41 -7.51
CA GLY A 74 5.80 -13.38 -8.94
C GLY A 74 4.34 -13.10 -9.34
N GLY A 75 3.50 -12.73 -8.38
CA GLY A 75 2.11 -12.33 -8.60
C GLY A 75 1.96 -10.92 -9.15
N ALA A 76 0.75 -10.60 -9.62
CA ALA A 76 0.37 -9.25 -10.03
C ALA A 76 -0.61 -8.65 -9.03
N VAL A 77 -0.54 -7.34 -8.82
CA VAL A 77 -1.47 -6.59 -7.99
C VAL A 77 -2.19 -5.55 -8.82
N GLY A 78 -3.46 -5.29 -8.52
CA GLY A 78 -4.25 -4.24 -9.17
C GLY A 78 -4.22 -2.95 -8.35
N HIS A 79 -4.64 -1.82 -8.92
CA HIS A 79 -4.64 -0.54 -8.22
C HIS A 79 -5.51 -0.55 -6.95
N TRP A 80 -6.55 -1.40 -6.89
CA TRP A 80 -7.45 -1.52 -5.73
C TRP A 80 -7.42 -2.89 -5.06
N THR A 81 -6.36 -3.68 -5.26
CA THR A 81 -6.18 -4.97 -4.55
C THR A 81 -5.58 -4.75 -3.16
N PHE A 82 -6.09 -5.45 -2.14
CA PHE A 82 -5.70 -5.28 -0.73
C PHE A 82 -5.14 -6.58 -0.15
N PHE A 83 -4.20 -6.44 0.79
CA PHE A 83 -3.58 -7.49 1.58
C PHE A 83 -2.89 -8.55 0.72
N SER A 84 -3.40 -9.79 0.71
CA SER A 84 -2.88 -10.90 -0.09
C SER A 84 -3.68 -11.12 -1.37
N ASN A 85 -4.47 -10.14 -1.79
CA ASN A 85 -5.28 -10.25 -2.99
C ASN A 85 -4.45 -9.91 -4.25
N SER A 86 -4.51 -10.77 -5.26
CA SER A 86 -3.85 -10.59 -6.55
C SER A 86 -4.83 -10.14 -7.64
N ALA A 87 -4.33 -9.53 -8.71
CA ALA A 87 -5.12 -9.09 -9.88
C ALA A 87 -5.24 -10.13 -11.02
#